data_AF-A0A4U0WQ67-F1
#
_entry.id   AF-A0A4U0WQ67-F1
#
_cell.length_a   1.000
_cell.length_b   1.000
_cell.length_c   1.000
_cell.angle_alpha   90.00
_cell.angle_beta   90.00
_cell.angle_gamma   90.00
#
_symmetry.space_group_name_H-M   'P 1'
#
loop_
_entity.id
_entity.type
_entity.pdbx_description
1 polymer ?
#
loop_
_entity_poly.entity_id
_entity_poly.type
_entity_poly.pdbx_seq_one_letter_code
_entity_poly.pdbx_strand_id
1 'polypeptide(L)'
;MAPIKKDAEDTKKEAKLTPEQSAALILDYLRKQNRPYSATDISTNLKNRVTKAAAAKLLKDMHERKEIEGRAAGKQIDEADEASLEQLQQMDTETARLREETVALKAEEKELQKALRGSASQVPLSGLKASIAALEHDKAEMMARLAKLTSGSVRPIGVEEREGIGREHRVWRKAAAARKRIRGELWGVMAGAIEREKWEETKEGLGLEF
;
A
#
# COMPACT_ATOMS: atom_id res chain seq x y z
N MET A 1 -37.13 30.78 19.88
CA MET A 1 -36.07 29.88 19.41
C MET A 1 -36.42 28.47 19.89
N ALA A 2 -37.07 27.69 19.02
CA ALA A 2 -37.45 26.31 19.29
C ALA A 2 -37.18 25.51 18.01
N PRO A 3 -36.20 24.58 18.00
CA PRO A 3 -35.91 23.79 16.82
C PRO A 3 -36.49 22.37 16.92
N ILE A 4 -37.26 22.04 15.87
CA ILE A 4 -37.17 20.82 15.04
C ILE A 4 -37.53 19.49 15.72
N LYS A 5 -38.77 19.03 15.48
CA LYS A 5 -39.10 17.60 15.46
C LYS A 5 -38.41 17.00 14.22
N LYS A 6 -37.52 16.03 14.43
CA LYS A 6 -36.99 15.16 13.37
C LYS A 6 -38.09 14.23 12.91
N ASP A 7 -38.45 14.33 11.64
CA ASP A 7 -39.30 13.37 10.96
C ASP A 7 -38.66 11.98 10.99
N ALA A 8 -39.49 11.00 11.33
CA ALA A 8 -39.14 9.59 11.33
C ALA A 8 -38.89 9.12 9.89
N GLU A 9 -37.73 8.50 9.67
CA GLU A 9 -37.37 7.87 8.41
C GLU A 9 -38.45 6.87 7.95
N ASP A 10 -38.98 7.15 6.76
CA ASP A 10 -39.80 6.25 5.97
C ASP A 10 -39.12 4.90 5.79
N THR A 11 -39.62 3.89 6.49
CA THR A 11 -39.44 2.49 6.11
C THR A 11 -40.15 2.30 4.76
N LYS A 12 -39.37 2.29 3.67
CA LYS A 12 -39.84 1.89 2.33
C LYS A 12 -40.56 0.53 2.44
N LYS A 13 -41.89 0.57 2.49
CA LYS A 13 -42.75 -0.61 2.34
C LYS A 13 -42.62 -1.10 0.91
N GLU A 14 -41.89 -2.20 0.72
CA GLU A 14 -41.92 -2.94 -0.54
C GLU A 14 -43.38 -3.22 -0.93
N ALA A 15 -43.69 -3.09 -2.23
CA ALA A 15 -45.04 -3.23 -2.75
C ALA A 15 -45.68 -4.55 -2.28
N LYS A 16 -46.95 -4.49 -1.86
CA LYS A 16 -47.72 -5.67 -1.45
C LYS A 16 -47.81 -6.63 -2.63
N LEU A 17 -47.26 -7.84 -2.46
CA LEU A 17 -47.31 -8.91 -3.45
C LEU A 17 -48.77 -9.31 -3.71
N THR A 18 -49.08 -9.71 -4.94
CA THR A 18 -50.38 -10.33 -5.22
C THR A 18 -50.50 -11.67 -4.49
N PRO A 19 -51.72 -12.20 -4.28
CA PRO A 19 -51.90 -13.50 -3.63
C PRO A 19 -51.15 -14.64 -4.33
N GLU A 20 -51.08 -14.63 -5.66
CA GLU A 20 -50.36 -15.60 -6.48
C GLU A 20 -48.84 -15.48 -6.31
N GLN A 21 -48.32 -14.25 -6.33
CA GLN A 21 -46.89 -13.99 -6.09
C GLN A 21 -46.48 -14.39 -4.66
N SER A 22 -47.38 -14.17 -3.69
CA SER A 22 -47.19 -14.58 -2.30
C SER A 22 -47.17 -16.11 -2.17
N ALA A 23 -48.07 -16.81 -2.86
CA ALA A 23 -48.10 -18.28 -2.87
C ALA A 23 -46.84 -18.87 -3.51
N ALA A 24 -46.41 -18.34 -4.65
CA ALA A 24 -45.19 -18.77 -5.32
C ALA A 24 -43.94 -18.54 -4.45
N LEU A 25 -43.86 -17.39 -3.76
CA LEU A 25 -42.76 -17.08 -2.85
C LEU A 25 -42.72 -18.04 -1.65
N ILE A 26 -43.88 -18.39 -1.09
CA ILE A 26 -43.97 -19.37 0.01
C ILE A 26 -43.53 -20.75 -0.48
N LEU A 27 -43.99 -21.19 -1.66
CA LEU A 27 -43.65 -22.50 -2.22
C LEU A 27 -42.14 -22.63 -2.47
N ASP A 28 -41.55 -21.62 -3.10
CA ASP A 28 -40.12 -21.57 -3.39
C ASP A 28 -39.29 -21.58 -2.08
N TYR A 29 -39.73 -20.83 -1.08
CA TYR A 29 -39.09 -20.82 0.23
C TYR A 29 -39.16 -22.19 0.92
N LEU A 30 -40.34 -22.84 0.92
CA LEU A 30 -40.54 -24.16 1.52
C LEU A 30 -39.69 -25.23 0.84
N ARG A 31 -39.62 -25.23 -0.49
CA ARG A 31 -38.78 -26.18 -1.26
C ARG A 31 -37.29 -25.99 -1.01
N LYS A 32 -36.82 -24.74 -0.95
CA LYS A 32 -35.40 -24.43 -0.70
C LYS A 32 -34.94 -24.82 0.69
N GLN A 33 -35.76 -24.55 1.70
CA GLN A 33 -35.39 -24.83 3.09
C GLN A 33 -35.66 -26.29 3.48
N ASN A 34 -36.61 -26.95 2.81
CA ASN A 34 -37.04 -28.33 3.04
C ASN A 34 -37.20 -28.64 4.54
N ARG A 35 -37.81 -27.71 5.29
CA ARG A 35 -38.04 -27.79 6.74
C ARG A 35 -39.51 -27.46 7.03
N PRO A 36 -40.14 -28.12 8.01
CA PRO A 36 -41.50 -27.78 8.42
C PRO A 36 -41.54 -26.41 9.09
N TYR A 37 -42.45 -25.54 8.62
CA TYR A 37 -42.63 -24.19 9.15
C TYR A 37 -44.09 -23.89 9.44
N SER A 38 -44.35 -23.10 10.48
CA SER A 38 -45.68 -22.56 10.74
C SER A 38 -45.95 -21.29 9.90
N ALA A 39 -47.21 -20.89 9.80
CA ALA A 39 -47.59 -19.61 9.17
C ALA A 39 -46.91 -18.39 9.83
N THR A 40 -46.63 -18.47 11.13
CA THR A 40 -45.88 -17.41 11.84
C THR A 40 -44.43 -17.39 11.34
N ASP A 41 -43.77 -18.55 11.28
CA ASP A 41 -42.37 -18.66 10.86
C ASP A 41 -42.18 -18.25 9.40
N ILE A 42 -43.12 -18.59 8.51
CA ILE A 42 -43.07 -18.17 7.12
C ILE A 42 -43.18 -16.65 7.01
N SER A 43 -44.09 -16.02 7.75
CA SER A 43 -44.24 -14.57 7.73
C SER A 43 -42.99 -13.84 8.25
N THR A 44 -42.36 -14.36 9.30
CA THR A 44 -41.14 -13.77 9.87
C THR A 44 -39.92 -14.01 8.98
N ASN A 45 -39.74 -15.22 8.46
CA ASN A 45 -38.62 -15.57 7.57
C ASN A 45 -38.68 -14.83 6.23
N LEU A 46 -39.89 -14.56 5.73
CA LEU A 46 -40.11 -13.72 4.55
C LEU A 46 -40.16 -12.22 4.88
N LYS A 47 -39.68 -11.79 6.06
CA LYS A 47 -39.60 -10.38 6.50
C LYS A 47 -40.93 -9.62 6.39
N ASN A 48 -42.05 -10.29 6.69
CA ASN A 48 -43.41 -9.77 6.57
C ASN A 48 -43.83 -9.34 5.16
N ARG A 49 -43.13 -9.79 4.10
CA ARG A 49 -43.60 -9.61 2.71
C ARG A 49 -44.91 -10.34 2.45
N VAL A 50 -45.14 -11.42 3.18
CA VAL A 50 -46.45 -12.05 3.36
C VAL A 50 -46.84 -11.93 4.83
N THR A 51 -48.01 -11.36 5.12
CA THR A 51 -48.49 -11.23 6.50
C THR A 51 -48.86 -12.59 7.07
N LYS A 52 -48.81 -12.76 8.40
CA LYS A 52 -49.20 -14.01 9.07
C LYS A 52 -50.58 -14.52 8.64
N ALA A 53 -51.55 -13.63 8.52
CA ALA A 53 -52.91 -13.97 8.10
C ALA A 53 -52.96 -14.44 6.64
N ALA A 54 -52.24 -13.77 5.73
CA ALA A 54 -52.14 -14.17 4.34
C ALA A 54 -51.39 -15.50 4.18
N ALA A 55 -50.30 -15.70 4.92
CA ALA A 55 -49.54 -16.96 4.93
C ALA A 55 -50.40 -18.13 5.44
N ALA A 56 -51.17 -17.94 6.51
CA ALA A 56 -52.07 -18.99 7.02
C ALA A 56 -53.14 -19.41 6.01
N LYS A 57 -53.71 -18.44 5.27
CA LYS A 57 -54.69 -18.72 4.21
C LYS A 57 -54.04 -19.43 3.03
N LEU A 58 -52.94 -18.89 2.52
CA LEU A 58 -52.23 -19.46 1.36
C LEU A 58 -51.71 -20.88 1.63
N LEU A 59 -51.19 -21.15 2.84
CA LEU A 59 -50.77 -22.51 3.21
C LEU A 59 -51.93 -23.50 3.26
N LYS A 60 -53.11 -23.06 3.72
CA LYS A 60 -54.32 -23.88 3.70
C LYS A 60 -54.74 -24.18 2.25
N ASP A 61 -54.78 -23.16 1.40
CA ASP A 61 -55.13 -23.28 -0.01
C ASP A 61 -54.13 -24.19 -0.76
N MET A 62 -52.82 -24.06 -0.49
CA MET A 62 -51.77 -24.90 -1.08
C MET A 62 -51.83 -26.35 -0.60
N HIS A 63 -52.22 -26.57 0.66
CA HIS A 63 -52.45 -27.91 1.20
C HIS A 63 -53.67 -28.58 0.54
N GLU A 64 -54.77 -27.84 0.38
CA GLU A 64 -55.97 -28.33 -0.31
C GLU A 64 -55.69 -28.71 -1.77
N ARG A 65 -54.79 -27.96 -2.44
CA ARG A 65 -54.29 -28.26 -3.79
C ARG A 65 -53.24 -29.38 -3.84
N LYS A 66 -52.86 -29.97 -2.69
CA LYS A 66 -51.81 -31.01 -2.56
C LYS A 66 -50.43 -30.56 -3.06
N GLU A 67 -50.16 -29.25 -3.05
CA GLU A 67 -48.84 -28.70 -3.39
C GLU A 67 -47.85 -28.80 -2.22
N ILE A 68 -48.40 -28.85 -1.00
CA ILE A 68 -47.67 -29.00 0.26
C ILE A 68 -48.42 -29.93 1.21
N GLU A 69 -47.69 -30.60 2.07
CA GLU A 69 -48.28 -31.30 3.21
C GLU A 69 -48.59 -30.30 4.33
N GLY A 70 -49.83 -30.33 4.81
CA GLY A 70 -50.30 -29.56 5.97
C GLY A 70 -50.68 -30.51 7.08
N ARG A 71 -50.14 -30.29 8.29
CA ARG A 71 -50.46 -31.12 9.46
C ARG A 71 -50.82 -30.24 10.65
N ALA A 72 -51.80 -30.68 11.42
CA ALA A 72 -52.09 -30.08 12.72
C ALA A 72 -50.87 -30.28 13.65
N ALA A 73 -50.59 -29.26 14.47
CA ALA A 73 -49.44 -29.26 15.37
C ALA A 73 -49.36 -30.57 16.18
N GLY A 74 -48.24 -31.29 16.06
CA GLY A 74 -47.94 -32.51 16.82
C GLY A 74 -47.84 -33.82 16.01
N LYS A 75 -48.07 -33.82 14.68
CA LYS A 75 -47.84 -35.00 13.84
C LYS A 75 -46.72 -34.72 12.82
N GLN A 76 -45.56 -35.34 12.99
CA GLN A 76 -44.47 -35.35 12.00
C GLN A 76 -44.58 -36.62 11.17
N ILE A 77 -44.49 -36.52 9.85
CA ILE A 77 -44.06 -37.62 8.98
C ILE A 77 -42.97 -37.05 8.09
N ASP A 78 -41.87 -37.77 8.00
CA ASP A 78 -40.84 -37.59 7.00
C ASP A 78 -41.28 -38.36 5.75
N GLU A 79 -41.92 -37.68 4.78
CA GLU A 79 -42.02 -38.22 3.43
C GLU A 79 -40.82 -37.68 2.65
N ALA A 80 -39.70 -38.39 2.76
CA ALA A 80 -38.59 -38.23 1.85
C ALA A 80 -38.78 -39.18 0.67
N ASP A 81 -38.43 -38.75 -0.54
CA ASP A 81 -38.23 -39.66 -1.66
C ASP A 81 -37.18 -40.70 -1.22
N GLU A 82 -37.60 -41.96 -1.04
CA GLU A 82 -36.70 -43.05 -0.72
C GLU A 82 -35.81 -43.35 -1.93
N ALA A 83 -34.67 -42.68 -2.00
CA ALA A 83 -33.59 -43.08 -2.89
C ALA A 83 -33.18 -44.52 -2.55
N SER A 84 -32.99 -45.34 -3.56
CA SER A 84 -32.49 -46.71 -3.36
C SER A 84 -31.11 -46.69 -2.68
N LEU A 85 -30.80 -47.73 -1.90
CA LEU A 85 -29.52 -47.85 -1.21
C LEU A 85 -28.32 -47.69 -2.17
N GLU A 86 -28.46 -48.20 -3.39
CA GLU A 86 -27.44 -48.10 -4.45
C GLU A 86 -27.24 -46.65 -4.92
N GLN A 87 -28.31 -45.87 -5.07
CA GLN A 87 -28.22 -44.46 -5.43
C GLN A 87 -27.56 -43.64 -4.33
N LEU A 88 -27.88 -43.91 -3.06
CA LEU A 88 -27.22 -43.25 -1.92
C LEU A 88 -25.71 -43.55 -1.89
N GLN A 89 -25.32 -44.81 -2.11
CA GLN A 89 -23.91 -45.19 -2.19
C GLN A 89 -23.19 -44.50 -3.36
N GLN A 90 -23.82 -44.42 -4.53
CA GLN A 90 -23.26 -43.68 -5.68
C GLN A 90 -23.06 -42.19 -5.35
N MET A 91 -24.07 -41.55 -4.74
CA MET A 91 -23.99 -40.15 -4.32
C MET A 91 -22.89 -39.91 -3.27
N ASP A 92 -22.71 -40.83 -2.33
CA ASP A 92 -21.63 -40.75 -1.33
C ASP A 92 -20.24 -40.87 -1.98
N THR A 93 -20.07 -41.79 -2.94
CA THR A 93 -18.80 -41.93 -3.68
C THR A 93 -18.48 -40.68 -4.50
N GLU A 94 -19.48 -40.11 -5.18
CA GLU A 94 -19.32 -38.88 -5.94
C GLU A 94 -19.02 -37.68 -5.02
N THR A 95 -19.69 -37.59 -3.88
CA THR A 95 -19.44 -36.56 -2.87
C THR A 95 -18.01 -36.64 -2.33
N ALA A 96 -17.51 -37.86 -2.05
CA ALA A 96 -16.13 -38.07 -1.62
C ALA A 96 -15.13 -37.61 -2.71
N ARG A 97 -15.35 -38.03 -3.96
CA ARG A 97 -14.51 -37.63 -5.11
C ARG A 97 -14.46 -36.11 -5.28
N LEU A 98 -15.62 -35.46 -5.29
CA LEU A 98 -15.71 -34.00 -5.46
C LEU A 98 -15.04 -33.24 -4.29
N ARG A 99 -15.11 -33.76 -3.06
CA ARG A 99 -14.41 -33.18 -1.91
C ARG A 99 -12.90 -33.27 -2.07
N GLU A 100 -12.38 -34.42 -2.49
CA GLU A 100 -10.94 -34.59 -2.74
C GLU A 100 -10.45 -33.66 -3.87
N GLU A 101 -11.18 -33.59 -4.97
CA GLU A 101 -10.88 -32.71 -6.09
C GLU A 101 -10.91 -31.24 -5.67
N THR A 102 -11.89 -30.83 -4.86
CA THR A 102 -11.97 -29.46 -4.33
C THR A 102 -10.75 -29.12 -3.46
N VAL A 103 -10.27 -30.07 -2.65
CA VAL A 103 -9.07 -29.85 -1.83
C VAL A 103 -7.82 -29.73 -2.71
N ALA A 104 -7.68 -30.60 -3.72
CA ALA A 104 -6.57 -30.57 -4.66
C ALA A 104 -6.51 -29.25 -5.45
N LEU A 105 -7.64 -28.82 -6.03
CA LEU A 105 -7.74 -27.57 -6.79
C LEU A 105 -7.46 -26.34 -5.92
N LYS A 106 -7.91 -26.33 -4.66
CA LYS A 106 -7.57 -25.25 -3.71
C LYS A 106 -6.08 -25.20 -3.39
N ALA A 107 -5.41 -26.35 -3.31
CA ALA A 107 -3.97 -26.40 -3.10
C ALA A 107 -3.21 -25.87 -4.33
N GLU A 108 -3.64 -26.27 -5.54
CA GLU A 108 -3.08 -25.77 -6.79
C GLU A 108 -3.27 -24.26 -6.95
N GLU A 109 -4.48 -23.74 -6.68
CA GLU A 109 -4.77 -22.32 -6.70
C GLU A 109 -3.80 -21.55 -5.79
N LYS A 110 -3.55 -22.05 -4.58
CA LYS A 110 -2.66 -21.42 -3.61
C LYS A 110 -1.21 -21.37 -4.12
N GLU A 111 -0.72 -22.44 -4.75
CA GLU A 111 0.62 -22.46 -5.32
C GLU A 111 0.74 -21.54 -6.55
N LEU A 112 -0.26 -21.52 -7.42
CA LEU A 112 -0.31 -20.58 -8.56
C LEU A 112 -0.36 -19.12 -8.11
N GLN A 113 -1.15 -18.80 -7.08
CA GLN A 113 -1.17 -17.46 -6.48
C GLN A 113 0.20 -17.07 -5.92
N LYS A 114 0.90 -18.00 -5.26
CA LYS A 114 2.26 -17.77 -4.75
C LYS A 114 3.26 -17.54 -5.89
N ALA A 115 3.20 -18.34 -6.96
CA ALA A 115 4.05 -18.17 -8.14
C ALA A 115 3.79 -16.82 -8.84
N LEU A 116 2.53 -16.41 -8.95
CA LEU A 116 2.14 -15.13 -9.53
C LEU A 116 2.65 -13.96 -8.68
N ARG A 117 2.49 -14.02 -7.35
CA ARG A 117 3.04 -13.00 -6.44
C ARG A 117 4.58 -12.94 -6.50
N GLY A 118 5.24 -14.09 -6.61
CA GLY A 118 6.68 -14.15 -6.81
C GLY A 118 7.12 -13.47 -8.11
N SER A 119 6.40 -13.72 -9.20
CA SER A 119 6.69 -13.12 -10.50
C SER A 119 6.37 -11.62 -10.56
N ALA A 120 5.32 -11.17 -9.87
CA ALA A 120 4.94 -9.76 -9.77
C ALA A 120 5.98 -8.89 -9.03
N SER A 121 6.86 -9.51 -8.23
CA SER A 121 8.00 -8.81 -7.62
C SER A 121 9.14 -8.50 -8.60
N GLN A 122 9.10 -9.08 -9.80
CA GLN A 122 10.11 -8.87 -10.82
C GLN A 122 9.75 -7.65 -11.68
N VAL A 123 10.68 -6.69 -11.77
CA VAL A 123 10.52 -5.53 -12.64
C VAL A 123 10.40 -6.03 -14.09
N PRO A 124 9.40 -5.57 -14.86
CA PRO A 124 9.26 -5.96 -16.26
C PRO A 124 10.52 -5.66 -17.06
N LEU A 125 10.89 -6.56 -17.99
CA LEU A 125 12.08 -6.40 -18.82
C LEU A 125 12.11 -5.06 -19.59
N SER A 126 10.95 -4.57 -20.02
CA SER A 126 10.82 -3.25 -20.64
C SER A 126 11.18 -2.11 -19.68
N GLY A 127 10.77 -2.20 -18.42
CA GLY A 127 11.13 -1.25 -17.37
C GLY A 127 12.62 -1.28 -17.04
N LEU A 128 13.22 -2.48 -17.00
CA LEU A 128 14.68 -2.63 -16.84
C LEU A 128 15.44 -1.98 -18.00
N LYS A 129 15.02 -2.21 -19.25
CA LYS A 129 15.64 -1.59 -20.44
C LYS A 129 15.54 -0.05 -20.40
N ALA A 130 14.39 0.48 -20.02
CA ALA A 130 14.22 1.93 -19.87
C ALA A 130 15.13 2.52 -18.78
N SER A 131 15.25 1.83 -17.64
CA SER A 131 16.14 2.22 -16.54
C SER A 131 17.61 2.21 -16.97
N ILE A 132 18.04 1.17 -17.70
CA ILE A 132 19.40 1.09 -18.25
C ILE A 132 19.66 2.27 -19.18
N ALA A 133 18.75 2.56 -20.13
CA ALA A 133 18.92 3.67 -21.06
C ALA A 133 19.03 5.03 -20.35
N ALA A 134 18.23 5.25 -19.30
CA ALA A 134 18.30 6.46 -18.48
C ALA A 134 19.65 6.58 -17.75
N LEU A 135 20.11 5.49 -17.12
CA LEU A 135 21.39 5.48 -16.42
C LEU A 135 22.58 5.66 -17.37
N GLU A 136 22.52 5.12 -18.58
CA GLU A 136 23.53 5.33 -19.61
C GLU A 136 23.57 6.78 -20.09
N HIS A 137 22.41 7.41 -20.26
CA HIS A 137 22.31 8.82 -20.57
C HIS A 137 22.93 9.69 -19.47
N ASP A 138 22.54 9.47 -18.21
CA ASP A 138 23.05 10.21 -17.06
C ASP A 138 24.56 10.04 -16.92
N LYS A 139 25.06 8.81 -17.11
CA LYS A 139 26.50 8.53 -17.12
C LYS A 139 27.20 9.34 -18.22
N ALA A 140 26.65 9.37 -19.44
CA ALA A 140 27.23 10.14 -20.53
C ALA A 140 27.27 11.64 -20.22
N GLU A 141 26.20 12.20 -19.64
CA GLU A 141 26.13 13.60 -19.24
C GLU A 141 27.16 13.93 -18.14
N MET A 142 27.25 13.09 -17.10
CA MET A 142 28.19 13.27 -16.01
C MET A 142 29.64 13.16 -16.49
N MET A 143 29.95 12.21 -17.38
CA MET A 143 31.28 12.11 -17.99
C MET A 143 31.62 13.32 -18.86
N ALA A 144 30.67 13.83 -19.65
CA ALA A 144 30.88 15.04 -20.45
C ALA A 144 31.15 16.27 -19.55
N ARG A 145 30.41 16.39 -18.45
CA ARG A 145 30.64 17.45 -17.45
C ARG A 145 32.00 17.29 -16.76
N LEU A 146 32.38 16.08 -16.38
CA LEU A 146 33.68 15.78 -15.80
C LEU A 146 34.81 16.15 -16.77
N ALA A 147 34.70 15.77 -18.04
CA ALA A 147 35.69 16.09 -19.07
C ALA A 147 35.89 17.60 -19.22
N LYS A 148 34.81 18.40 -19.21
CA LYS A 148 34.90 19.87 -19.22
C LYS A 148 35.60 20.44 -17.99
N LEU A 149 35.34 19.86 -16.81
CA LEU A 149 35.96 20.30 -15.55
C LEU A 149 37.45 19.93 -15.46
N THR A 150 37.89 18.87 -16.15
CA THR A 150 39.27 18.37 -16.10
C THR A 150 40.11 18.78 -17.31
N SER A 151 39.51 19.24 -18.41
CA SER A 151 40.23 19.67 -19.62
C SER A 151 40.93 21.03 -19.48
N GLY A 152 40.62 21.80 -18.43
CA GLY A 152 41.28 23.08 -18.16
C GLY A 152 42.66 22.94 -17.52
N SER A 153 43.45 24.01 -17.55
CA SER A 153 44.75 24.07 -16.84
C SER A 153 44.61 24.03 -15.31
N VAL A 154 43.40 24.29 -14.79
CA VAL A 154 43.09 24.25 -13.36
C VAL A 154 42.44 22.90 -13.07
N ARG A 155 43.19 22.02 -12.38
CA ARG A 155 42.64 20.74 -11.93
C ARG A 155 41.79 20.94 -10.68
N PRO A 156 40.63 20.27 -10.57
CA PRO A 156 39.90 20.22 -9.31
C PRO A 156 40.79 19.58 -8.23
N ILE A 157 40.99 20.29 -7.12
CA ILE A 157 41.69 19.77 -5.93
C ILE A 157 40.68 19.19 -4.94
N GLY A 158 41.10 18.19 -4.19
CA GLY A 158 40.29 17.62 -3.12
C GLY A 158 40.01 18.66 -2.03
N VAL A 159 38.88 18.51 -1.33
CA VAL A 159 38.53 19.40 -0.21
C VAL A 159 39.61 19.34 0.87
N GLU A 160 40.09 18.14 1.19
CA GLU A 160 41.15 17.92 2.20
C GLU A 160 42.48 18.58 1.81
N GLU A 161 42.87 18.46 0.55
CA GLU A 161 44.09 19.08 0.01
C GLU A 161 44.01 20.61 0.09
N ARG A 162 42.86 21.18 -0.35
CA ARG A 162 42.59 22.61 -0.25
C ARG A 162 42.70 23.12 1.19
N GLU A 163 42.13 22.37 2.13
CA GLU A 163 42.19 22.72 3.55
C GLU A 163 43.62 22.59 4.12
N GLY A 164 44.38 21.58 3.70
CA GLY A 164 45.78 21.41 4.05
C GLY A 164 46.63 22.62 3.64
N ILE A 165 46.54 22.99 2.37
CA ILE A 165 47.22 24.18 1.82
C ILE A 165 46.75 25.45 2.55
N GLY A 166 45.45 25.57 2.83
CA GLY A 166 44.89 26.69 3.57
C GLY A 166 45.46 26.83 4.99
N ARG A 167 45.63 25.71 5.70
CA ARG A 167 46.26 25.68 7.03
C ARG A 167 47.71 26.11 6.97
N GLU A 168 48.47 25.54 6.04
CA GLU A 168 49.89 25.85 5.87
C GLU A 168 50.11 27.33 5.49
N HIS A 169 49.34 27.84 4.53
CA HIS A 169 49.40 29.24 4.15
C HIS A 169 49.10 30.17 5.33
N ARG A 170 48.17 29.80 6.22
CA ARG A 170 47.87 30.59 7.43
C ARG A 170 49.04 30.61 8.41
N VAL A 171 49.79 29.51 8.55
CA VAL A 171 51.00 29.43 9.38
C VAL A 171 52.08 30.34 8.82
N TRP A 172 52.41 30.20 7.53
CA TRP A 172 53.45 31.02 6.89
C TRP A 172 53.11 32.50 6.87
N ARG A 173 51.84 32.85 6.67
CA ARG A 173 51.39 34.25 6.74
C ARG A 173 51.61 34.86 8.13
N LYS A 174 51.30 34.11 9.20
CA LYS A 174 51.55 34.56 10.57
C LYS A 174 53.05 34.73 10.83
N ALA A 175 53.87 33.77 10.39
CA ALA A 175 55.32 33.84 10.54
C ALA A 175 55.91 35.04 9.78
N ALA A 176 55.48 35.29 8.54
CA ALA A 176 55.91 36.44 7.75
C ALA A 176 55.53 37.77 8.42
N ALA A 177 54.30 37.87 8.96
CA ALA A 177 53.85 39.05 9.69
C ALA A 177 54.69 39.29 10.96
N ALA A 178 54.96 38.24 11.74
CA ALA A 178 55.82 38.34 12.92
C ALA A 178 57.25 38.76 12.56
N ARG A 179 57.83 38.18 11.50
CA ARG A 179 59.18 38.57 11.01
C ARG A 179 59.22 40.02 10.54
N LYS A 180 58.20 40.49 9.80
CA LYS A 180 58.10 41.90 9.37
C LYS A 180 58.02 42.83 10.58
N ARG A 181 57.28 42.45 11.63
CA ARG A 181 57.22 43.20 12.89
C ARG A 181 58.58 43.27 13.57
N ILE A 182 59.23 42.13 13.80
CA ILE A 182 60.55 42.06 14.43
C ILE A 182 61.58 42.90 13.66
N ARG A 183 61.57 42.81 12.32
CA ARG A 183 62.43 43.62 11.46
C ARG A 183 62.21 45.12 11.69
N GLY A 184 60.96 45.56 11.74
CA GLY A 184 60.60 46.96 11.99
C GLY A 184 61.02 47.44 13.38
N GLU A 185 60.80 46.62 14.40
CA GLU A 185 61.21 46.91 15.78
C GLU A 185 62.75 47.02 15.90
N LEU A 186 63.48 46.06 15.33
CA LEU A 186 64.95 46.07 15.33
C LEU A 186 65.51 47.29 14.59
N TRP A 187 64.94 47.62 13.42
CA TRP A 187 65.32 48.83 12.69
C TRP A 187 65.03 50.09 13.51
N GLY A 188 63.90 50.16 14.22
CA GLY A 188 63.58 51.27 15.10
C GLY A 188 64.64 51.50 16.19
N VAL A 189 65.17 50.42 16.78
CA VAL A 189 66.25 50.50 17.76
C VAL A 189 67.55 50.99 17.13
N MET A 190 67.94 50.42 15.98
CA MET A 190 69.18 50.83 15.29
C MET A 190 69.11 52.28 14.81
N ALA A 191 67.99 52.68 14.21
CA ALA A 191 67.74 54.04 13.75
C ALA A 191 67.83 55.09 14.88
N GLY A 192 67.49 54.71 16.12
CA GLY A 192 67.66 55.57 17.29
C GLY A 192 69.11 55.72 17.77
N ALA A 193 70.02 54.84 17.34
CA ALA A 193 71.43 54.83 17.73
C ALA A 193 72.39 55.37 16.64
N ILE A 194 71.88 55.63 15.43
CA ILE A 194 72.68 56.11 14.29
C ILE A 194 72.16 57.44 13.75
N GLU A 195 73.05 58.25 13.18
CA GLU A 195 72.72 59.53 12.55
C GLU A 195 71.79 59.33 11.35
N ARG A 196 70.82 60.24 11.20
CA ARG A 196 69.75 60.13 10.20
C ARG A 196 70.26 60.05 8.75
N GLU A 197 71.38 60.71 8.47
CA GLU A 197 72.01 60.73 7.14
C GLU A 197 72.53 59.35 6.70
N LYS A 198 72.86 58.48 7.67
CA LYS A 198 73.38 57.13 7.43
C LYS A 198 72.29 56.05 7.35
N TRP A 199 71.02 56.42 7.48
CA TRP A 199 69.91 55.46 7.54
C TRP A 199 69.78 54.64 6.26
N GLU A 200 69.75 55.28 5.10
CA GLU A 200 69.54 54.57 3.82
C GLU A 200 70.73 53.65 3.49
N GLU A 201 71.96 54.13 3.68
CA GLU A 201 73.18 53.31 3.53
C GLU A 201 73.16 52.10 4.47
N THR A 202 72.74 52.28 5.72
CA THR A 202 72.67 51.20 6.70
C THR A 202 71.53 50.22 6.38
N LYS A 203 70.39 50.67 5.86
CA LYS A 203 69.31 49.77 5.40
C LYS A 203 69.77 48.92 4.23
N GLU A 204 70.40 49.54 3.24
CA GLU A 204 70.92 48.87 2.04
C GLU A 204 72.02 47.87 2.41
N GLY A 205 72.97 48.26 3.28
CA GLY A 205 74.02 47.38 3.79
C GLY A 205 73.50 46.18 4.61
N LEU A 206 72.34 46.32 5.26
CA LEU A 206 71.67 45.24 5.98
C LEU A 206 70.64 44.48 5.12
N GLY A 207 70.43 44.88 3.86
CA GLY A 207 69.45 44.28 2.95
C GLY A 207 68.00 44.41 3.44
N LEU A 208 67.67 45.48 4.14
CA LEU A 208 66.34 45.69 4.72
C LEU A 208 65.38 46.38 3.74
N GLU A 209 64.52 45.58 3.11
CA GLU A 209 63.39 46.06 2.31
C GLU A 209 62.09 46.01 3.14
N PHE A 210 61.37 47.13 3.22
CA PHE A 210 60.21 47.30 4.12
C PHE A 210 58.85 47.19 3.43
#